data_AF-A0A929SZL0-F1
#
_entry.id   AF-A0A929SZL0-F1
#
_cell.length_a   1.000
_cell.length_b   1.000
_cell.length_c   1.000
_cell.angle_alpha   90.00
_cell.angle_beta   90.00
_cell.angle_gamma   90.00
#
_symmetry.space_group_name_H-M   'P 1'
#
loop_
_entity.id
_entity.type
_entity.pdbx_description
1 polymer ?
#
loop_
_entity_poly.entity_id
_entity_poly.type
_entity_poly.pdbx_seq_one_letter_code
_entity_poly.pdbx_strand_id
1 'polypeptide(L)'
;MVRNSRAALKLSLIQKYKLEKAYTYVYSTGFLSEGSALTQGAETIEEKNTFISHACPEQGARALLLTRKEEVPRAYSVLVLSETGIQEIELGEDFLDRENDPMLFSFGNSFGLIKAKKEIVYFTGDFSSPEIIQIKNGFLPFSKTLPENARERYFQTVSDGSLIPVCFEKDVYYGLSRCFALLDFDPVKKEAKWKCFSEIEKNAFTHHDERTKDAPKIDSLKIANDEFYAFTSGESTGSVNKWGMDYYALAKISPEGKVKEKLLESEQ
;
A
#
# COMPACT_ATOMS: atom_id res chain seq x y z
N MET A 1 -11.67 -48.08 -11.98
CA MET A 1 -12.38 -46.91 -12.54
C MET A 1 -13.33 -46.37 -11.47
N VAL A 2 -12.92 -45.32 -10.73
CA VAL A 2 -13.79 -44.38 -10.01
C VAL A 2 -13.05 -43.04 -9.97
N ARG A 3 -13.69 -41.99 -10.49
CA ARG A 3 -13.31 -40.56 -10.45
C ARG A 3 -13.56 -40.00 -9.03
N ASN A 4 -12.74 -39.05 -8.58
CA ASN A 4 -13.08 -37.99 -7.61
C ASN A 4 -12.07 -36.84 -7.80
N SER A 5 -12.35 -35.83 -8.65
CA SER A 5 -12.76 -34.45 -8.26
C SER A 5 -11.84 -33.88 -7.15
N ARG A 6 -10.75 -33.18 -7.46
CA ARG A 6 -10.64 -31.78 -7.95
C ARG A 6 -11.31 -30.75 -7.02
N ALA A 7 -10.47 -29.86 -6.50
CA ALA A 7 -10.73 -28.56 -5.86
C ALA A 7 -11.41 -28.52 -4.47
N ALA A 8 -10.64 -28.13 -3.46
CA ALA A 8 -11.11 -27.32 -2.33
C ALA A 8 -9.92 -26.63 -1.64
N LEU A 9 -9.40 -25.54 -2.23
CA LEU A 9 -8.58 -24.58 -1.48
C LEU A 9 -9.23 -23.21 -1.60
N LYS A 10 -9.97 -22.87 -0.53
CA LYS A 10 -10.70 -21.63 -0.33
C LYS A 10 -9.82 -20.77 0.58
N LEU A 11 -9.15 -19.76 0.02
CA LEU A 11 -8.40 -18.79 0.83
C LEU A 11 -9.07 -17.42 0.76
N SER A 12 -9.79 -17.14 1.84
CA SER A 12 -10.27 -15.83 2.23
C SER A 12 -9.31 -15.27 3.27
N LEU A 13 -8.73 -14.09 3.08
CA LEU A 13 -8.42 -13.18 4.18
C LEU A 13 -8.20 -11.77 3.62
N ILE A 14 -9.29 -11.01 3.52
CA ILE A 14 -9.24 -9.55 3.45
C ILE A 14 -9.57 -9.09 4.86
N GLN A 15 -8.66 -8.38 5.55
CA GLN A 15 -8.98 -7.74 6.83
C GLN A 15 -9.02 -6.24 6.67
N LYS A 16 -10.24 -5.74 6.77
CA LYS A 16 -10.59 -4.34 6.89
C LYS A 16 -10.53 -3.94 8.36
N TYR A 17 -9.83 -2.85 8.68
CA TYR A 17 -9.96 -2.21 9.99
C TYR A 17 -11.40 -1.68 10.15
N LYS A 18 -12.19 -2.27 11.05
CA LYS A 18 -13.47 -1.73 11.55
C LYS A 18 -13.24 -1.20 12.96
N LEU A 19 -13.73 0.01 13.23
CA LEU A 19 -13.59 0.75 14.49
C LEU A 19 -14.32 0.14 15.72
N GLU A 20 -14.72 -1.14 15.68
CA GLU A 20 -15.54 -1.80 16.72
C GLU A 20 -14.77 -2.84 17.57
N LYS A 21 -13.55 -2.52 18.00
CA LYS A 21 -12.80 -3.27 19.04
C LYS A 21 -12.72 -4.80 18.88
N ALA A 22 -12.49 -5.29 17.66
CA ALA A 22 -12.09 -6.68 17.41
C ALA A 22 -10.81 -6.68 16.55
N TYR A 23 -9.75 -7.31 17.05
CA TYR A 23 -8.45 -7.38 16.37
C TYR A 23 -8.35 -8.67 15.56
N THR A 24 -7.79 -8.58 14.36
CA THR A 24 -7.09 -9.70 13.74
C THR A 24 -5.98 -9.11 12.84
N TYR A 25 -4.87 -9.83 12.70
CA TYR A 25 -3.72 -9.49 11.85
C TYR A 25 -3.89 -10.09 10.45
N VAL A 26 -3.49 -9.39 9.39
CA VAL A 26 -3.18 -9.99 8.07
C VAL A 26 -1.70 -9.84 7.79
N TYR A 27 -0.99 -10.95 7.85
CA TYR A 27 0.05 -11.28 6.90
C TYR A 27 -0.59 -12.24 5.90
N SER A 28 -0.63 -11.94 4.60
CA SER A 28 -0.94 -12.99 3.64
C SER A 28 -0.52 -12.70 2.20
N THR A 29 -0.13 -13.77 1.53
CA THR A 29 -0.19 -14.07 0.11
C THR A 29 -0.25 -15.59 -0.01
N GLY A 30 -1.33 -16.32 0.32
CA GLY A 30 -1.39 -17.78 0.16
C GLY A 30 -2.66 -18.42 -0.44
N PHE A 31 -2.57 -19.61 -1.09
CA PHE A 31 -3.23 -19.96 -2.38
C PHE A 31 -2.48 -21.18 -3.21
N LEU A 32 -3.08 -22.26 -3.74
CA LEU A 32 -2.36 -23.25 -4.65
C LEU A 32 -3.08 -23.73 -5.93
N SER A 33 -2.23 -24.09 -6.90
CA SER A 33 -2.30 -24.94 -8.12
C SER A 33 -3.41 -24.80 -9.19
N GLU A 34 -4.51 -24.08 -8.94
CA GLU A 34 -5.55 -23.79 -9.96
C GLU A 34 -5.83 -22.27 -10.14
N GLY A 35 -4.88 -21.43 -9.71
CA GLY A 35 -5.05 -19.98 -9.63
C GLY A 35 -4.78 -19.45 -8.24
N SER A 36 -3.74 -20.00 -7.58
CA SER A 36 -3.48 -19.66 -6.21
C SER A 36 -1.92 -19.72 -5.77
N ALA A 37 -1.33 -18.71 -5.02
CA ALA A 37 -0.05 -18.35 -4.23
C ALA A 37 0.36 -18.84 -2.74
N LEU A 38 1.44 -18.47 -2.02
CA LEU A 38 1.70 -18.93 -0.59
C LEU A 38 2.46 -17.91 0.28
N THR A 39 2.05 -17.64 1.53
CA THR A 39 2.83 -16.79 2.46
C THR A 39 3.23 -17.50 3.72
N GLN A 40 4.54 -17.67 3.78
CA GLN A 40 5.46 -17.62 4.91
C GLN A 40 4.88 -17.96 6.30
N GLY A 41 4.80 -19.26 6.55
CA GLY A 41 5.21 -19.91 7.78
C GLY A 41 5.90 -21.21 7.38
N ALA A 42 7.08 -21.49 7.95
CA ALA A 42 7.96 -22.57 7.52
C ALA A 42 7.25 -23.94 7.45
N GLU A 43 7.16 -24.52 6.26
CA GLU A 43 7.71 -25.83 5.88
C GLU A 43 7.05 -26.35 4.59
N THR A 44 7.88 -26.49 3.56
CA THR A 44 7.69 -27.22 2.28
C THR A 44 6.59 -26.76 1.31
N ILE A 45 7.00 -26.21 0.16
CA ILE A 45 6.16 -25.86 -0.99
C ILE A 45 6.85 -26.36 -2.26
N GLU A 46 6.15 -27.13 -3.10
CA GLU A 46 6.59 -27.41 -4.47
C GLU A 46 6.23 -26.22 -5.38
N GLU A 47 7.24 -25.73 -6.10
CA GLU A 47 7.22 -24.58 -7.01
C GLU A 47 6.15 -24.70 -8.09
N LYS A 48 5.43 -23.60 -8.38
CA LYS A 48 5.23 -23.18 -9.78
C LYS A 48 4.65 -21.81 -10.12
N ASN A 49 4.47 -20.85 -9.21
CA ASN A 49 4.36 -19.41 -9.55
C ASN A 49 4.22 -18.58 -8.27
N THR A 50 5.32 -17.98 -7.82
CA THR A 50 5.31 -17.07 -6.67
C THR A 50 4.83 -15.68 -7.11
N PHE A 51 3.76 -15.20 -6.49
CA PHE A 51 3.21 -13.86 -6.69
C PHE A 51 3.48 -13.03 -5.41
N ILE A 52 4.02 -11.82 -5.56
CA ILE A 52 4.24 -10.88 -4.44
C ILE A 52 3.04 -9.93 -4.38
N SER A 53 2.29 -9.94 -3.26
CA SER A 53 1.16 -9.05 -3.03
C SER A 53 1.61 -7.68 -2.54
N HIS A 54 1.42 -6.63 -3.33
CA HIS A 54 1.85 -5.27 -2.95
C HIS A 54 0.73 -4.39 -2.36
N ALA A 55 -0.54 -4.64 -2.71
CA ALA A 55 -1.71 -3.94 -2.15
C ALA A 55 -3.01 -4.73 -2.42
N CYS A 56 -3.99 -4.62 -1.51
CA CYS A 56 -5.32 -5.27 -1.63
C CYS A 56 -6.47 -4.32 -1.24
N PRO A 57 -6.76 -3.27 -2.02
CA PRO A 57 -7.93 -2.45 -1.74
C PRO A 57 -9.22 -3.22 -2.03
N GLU A 58 -10.17 -3.19 -1.08
CA GLU A 58 -11.52 -3.69 -1.28
C GLU A 58 -12.33 -2.71 -2.13
N GLN A 59 -12.91 -3.20 -3.21
CA GLN A 59 -13.82 -2.46 -4.08
C GLN A 59 -15.18 -3.16 -4.10
N GLY A 60 -16.05 -2.80 -3.17
CA GLY A 60 -17.35 -3.46 -3.03
C GLY A 60 -17.19 -4.96 -2.78
N ALA A 61 -17.53 -5.78 -3.79
CA ALA A 61 -17.38 -7.25 -3.77
C ALA A 61 -16.09 -7.76 -4.46
N ARG A 62 -15.16 -6.88 -4.82
CA ARG A 62 -13.91 -7.21 -5.53
C ARG A 62 -12.69 -6.91 -4.67
N ALA A 63 -11.63 -7.68 -4.89
CA ALA A 63 -10.30 -7.39 -4.39
C ALA A 63 -9.35 -7.17 -5.56
N LEU A 64 -8.45 -6.21 -5.44
CA LEU A 64 -7.45 -5.90 -6.46
C LEU A 64 -6.08 -6.26 -5.91
N LEU A 65 -5.28 -7.01 -6.67
CA LEU A 65 -3.96 -7.43 -6.24
C LEU A 65 -2.91 -6.97 -7.24
N LEU A 66 -2.04 -6.05 -6.84
CA LEU A 66 -0.84 -5.74 -7.62
C LEU A 66 0.22 -6.81 -7.35
N THR A 67 0.68 -7.46 -8.42
CA THR A 67 1.64 -8.55 -8.35
C THR A 67 2.65 -8.52 -9.48
N ARG A 68 3.75 -9.27 -9.34
CA ARG A 68 4.75 -9.52 -10.37
C ARG A 68 5.01 -11.03 -10.44
N LYS A 69 5.19 -11.57 -11.65
CA LYS A 69 5.57 -12.97 -11.86
C LYS A 69 7.06 -13.12 -11.59
N GLU A 70 7.45 -14.15 -10.84
CA GLU A 70 8.86 -14.44 -10.54
C GLU A 70 9.64 -14.81 -11.82
N GLU A 71 9.02 -15.56 -12.74
CA GLU A 71 9.63 -16.04 -13.98
C GLU A 71 9.77 -14.95 -15.07
N VAL A 72 8.93 -13.92 -15.00
CA VAL A 72 9.02 -12.72 -15.86
C VAL A 72 9.19 -11.52 -14.95
N PRO A 73 10.42 -11.28 -14.43
CA PRO A 73 10.68 -10.19 -13.51
C PRO A 73 10.51 -8.82 -14.19
N ARG A 74 9.92 -8.70 -15.37
CA ARG A 74 9.81 -7.44 -16.08
C ARG A 74 8.42 -6.83 -16.14
N ALA A 75 7.38 -7.56 -15.75
CA ALA A 75 6.01 -7.07 -15.85
C ALA A 75 5.26 -7.21 -14.53
N TYR A 76 4.63 -6.12 -14.10
CA TYR A 76 3.61 -6.19 -13.08
C TYR A 76 2.28 -6.63 -13.71
N SER A 77 1.35 -7.10 -12.88
CA SER A 77 -0.02 -7.43 -13.27
C SER A 77 -0.94 -7.06 -12.14
N VAL A 78 -2.17 -6.66 -12.47
CA VAL A 78 -3.25 -6.52 -11.48
C VAL A 78 -4.17 -7.72 -11.62
N LEU A 79 -4.35 -8.48 -10.55
CA LEU A 79 -5.41 -9.48 -10.48
C LEU A 79 -6.67 -8.81 -9.90
N VAL A 80 -7.77 -8.90 -10.62
CA VAL A 80 -9.09 -8.47 -10.17
C VAL A 80 -9.85 -9.73 -9.75
N LEU A 81 -10.02 -9.89 -8.44
CA LEU A 81 -10.73 -11.02 -7.84
C LEU A 81 -12.18 -10.65 -7.62
N SER A 82 -13.10 -11.49 -8.08
CA SER A 82 -14.55 -11.30 -7.98
C SER A 82 -15.26 -12.63 -7.75
N GLU A 83 -16.56 -12.58 -7.43
CA GLU A 83 -17.39 -13.80 -7.33
C GLU A 83 -17.45 -14.59 -8.64
N THR A 84 -17.28 -13.91 -9.79
CA THR A 84 -17.31 -14.53 -11.12
C THR A 84 -15.98 -15.15 -11.55
N GLY A 85 -14.90 -14.92 -10.80
CA GLY A 85 -13.56 -15.42 -11.10
C GLY A 85 -12.47 -14.36 -10.96
N ILE A 86 -11.28 -14.71 -11.48
CA ILE A 86 -10.08 -13.87 -11.47
C ILE A 86 -9.84 -13.37 -12.90
N GLN A 87 -9.70 -12.06 -13.05
CA GLN A 87 -9.24 -11.40 -14.28
C GLN A 87 -7.81 -10.90 -14.06
N GLU A 88 -6.89 -11.28 -14.95
CA GLU A 88 -5.52 -10.75 -14.95
C GLU A 88 -5.42 -9.59 -15.95
N ILE A 89 -4.85 -8.47 -15.50
CA ILE A 89 -4.54 -7.30 -16.31
C ILE A 89 -3.03 -7.16 -16.33
N GLU A 90 -2.40 -7.50 -17.45
CA GLU A 90 -0.96 -7.34 -17.64
C GLU A 90 -0.61 -5.86 -17.74
N LEU A 91 0.38 -5.43 -16.97
CA LEU A 91 0.95 -4.09 -17.06
C LEU A 91 2.21 -4.16 -17.93
N GLY A 92 2.46 -3.10 -18.70
CA GLY A 92 3.63 -3.01 -19.57
C GLY A 92 4.96 -3.11 -18.81
N GLU A 93 6.04 -3.47 -19.51
CA GLU A 93 7.40 -3.55 -18.92
C GLU A 93 7.91 -2.19 -18.41
N ASP A 94 7.29 -1.10 -18.84
CA ASP A 94 7.61 0.27 -18.47
C ASP A 94 7.21 0.62 -17.03
N PHE A 95 6.38 -0.20 -16.36
CA PHE A 95 6.03 -0.03 -14.95
C PHE A 95 7.17 -0.32 -13.97
N LEU A 96 8.25 -0.94 -14.42
CA LEU A 96 9.43 -1.13 -13.59
C LEU A 96 10.18 0.19 -13.39
N ASP A 97 10.14 0.70 -12.17
CA ASP A 97 11.07 1.72 -11.69
C ASP A 97 11.88 1.13 -10.54
N ARG A 98 13.22 1.19 -10.64
CA ARG A 98 14.11 0.57 -9.64
C ARG A 98 14.10 1.31 -8.31
N GLU A 99 13.67 2.56 -8.31
CA GLU A 99 13.69 3.42 -7.14
C GLU A 99 12.31 3.62 -6.55
N ASN A 100 11.24 3.46 -7.34
CA ASN A 100 9.87 3.74 -6.97
C ASN A 100 9.00 2.51 -7.22
N ASP A 101 8.42 1.98 -6.16
CA ASP A 101 7.48 0.88 -6.29
C ASP A 101 6.13 1.40 -6.79
N PRO A 102 5.46 0.73 -7.73
CA PRO A 102 4.13 1.14 -8.17
C PRO A 102 3.11 0.95 -7.04
N MET A 103 2.24 1.94 -6.86
CA MET A 103 1.19 1.91 -5.83
C MET A 103 -0.20 1.76 -6.44
N LEU A 104 -0.93 0.73 -6.03
CA LEU A 104 -2.32 0.49 -6.42
C LEU A 104 -3.29 1.14 -5.42
N PHE A 105 -4.31 1.84 -5.92
CA PHE A 105 -5.41 2.37 -5.13
C PHE A 105 -6.77 2.13 -5.80
N SER A 106 -7.82 1.96 -4.98
CA SER A 106 -9.21 1.90 -5.45
C SER A 106 -9.84 3.29 -5.49
N PHE A 107 -10.74 3.53 -6.44
CA PHE A 107 -11.57 4.73 -6.48
C PHE A 107 -12.95 4.41 -7.05
N GLY A 108 -13.99 4.41 -6.20
CA GLY A 108 -15.33 3.98 -6.60
C GLY A 108 -15.34 2.55 -7.16
N ASN A 109 -15.81 2.37 -8.41
CA ASN A 109 -15.79 1.10 -9.15
C ASN A 109 -14.59 0.97 -10.13
N SER A 110 -13.63 1.88 -10.03
CA SER A 110 -12.40 1.96 -10.82
C SER A 110 -11.16 1.79 -9.94
N PHE A 111 -9.98 1.71 -10.53
CA PHE A 111 -8.73 1.70 -9.77
C PHE A 111 -7.62 2.41 -10.52
N GLY A 112 -6.60 2.85 -9.81
CA GLY A 112 -5.43 3.50 -10.39
C GLY A 112 -4.14 2.90 -9.89
N LEU A 113 -3.12 2.98 -10.74
CA LEU A 113 -1.74 2.71 -10.39
C LEU A 113 -0.95 4.00 -10.47
N ILE A 114 -0.31 4.38 -9.37
CA ILE A 114 0.70 5.42 -9.38
C ILE A 114 1.99 4.79 -9.88
N LYS A 115 2.59 5.43 -10.89
CA LYS A 115 3.83 4.99 -11.51
C LYS A 115 4.88 6.07 -11.32
N ALA A 116 5.95 5.70 -10.65
CA ALA A 116 7.13 6.51 -10.42
C ALA A 116 6.78 7.94 -9.97
N LYS A 117 5.82 8.09 -9.03
CA LYS A 117 5.31 9.35 -8.45
C LYS A 117 4.89 10.45 -9.45
N LYS A 118 4.79 10.12 -10.74
CA LYS A 118 4.67 11.08 -11.86
C LYS A 118 3.41 10.93 -12.66
N GLU A 119 2.87 9.73 -12.76
CA GLU A 119 1.66 9.48 -13.53
C GLU A 119 0.76 8.45 -12.85
N ILE A 120 -0.52 8.53 -13.17
CA ILE A 120 -1.53 7.57 -12.79
C ILE A 120 -1.98 6.85 -14.05
N VAL A 121 -1.95 5.53 -14.03
CA VAL A 121 -2.62 4.69 -15.02
C VAL A 121 -3.95 4.26 -14.43
N TYR A 122 -5.04 4.85 -14.92
CA TYR A 122 -6.37 4.78 -14.33
C TYR A 122 -7.31 3.89 -15.15
N PHE A 123 -7.79 2.82 -14.54
CA PHE A 123 -8.62 1.79 -15.15
C PHE A 123 -10.09 2.00 -14.77
N THR A 124 -10.95 2.09 -15.77
CA THR A 124 -12.39 2.25 -15.60
C THR A 124 -13.15 1.20 -16.42
N GLY A 125 -14.45 1.05 -16.16
CA GLY A 125 -15.31 0.17 -16.95
C GLY A 125 -14.91 -1.31 -16.84
N ASP A 126 -14.53 -1.90 -17.97
CA ASP A 126 -14.06 -3.30 -18.09
C ASP A 126 -12.55 -3.47 -17.89
N PHE A 127 -11.85 -2.37 -17.62
CA PHE A 127 -10.41 -2.29 -17.39
C PHE A 127 -9.54 -2.62 -18.62
N SER A 128 -10.11 -2.61 -19.82
CA SER A 128 -9.38 -2.92 -21.06
C SER A 128 -8.50 -1.76 -21.57
N SER A 129 -8.89 -0.52 -21.27
CA SER A 129 -8.27 0.69 -21.83
C SER A 129 -8.02 1.73 -20.74
N PRO A 130 -6.84 1.75 -20.11
CA PRO A 130 -6.55 2.72 -19.07
C PRO A 130 -6.32 4.13 -19.63
N GLU A 131 -6.64 5.13 -18.82
CA GLU A 131 -6.28 6.52 -19.05
C GLU A 131 -4.97 6.87 -18.33
N ILE A 132 -4.11 7.66 -18.98
CA ILE A 132 -2.87 8.16 -18.38
C ILE A 132 -3.09 9.59 -17.91
N ILE A 133 -2.90 9.84 -16.61
CA ILE A 133 -3.07 11.15 -15.98
C ILE A 133 -1.75 11.56 -15.35
N GLN A 134 -1.20 12.71 -15.76
CA GLN A 134 0.06 13.23 -15.23
C GLN A 134 -0.15 13.87 -13.84
N ILE A 135 0.74 13.56 -12.90
CA ILE A 135 0.72 14.10 -11.54
C ILE A 135 1.54 15.39 -11.51
N LYS A 136 0.88 16.49 -11.17
CA LYS A 136 1.51 17.80 -11.01
C LYS A 136 2.27 17.85 -9.68
N ASN A 137 3.53 18.29 -9.72
CA ASN A 137 4.40 18.40 -8.55
C ASN A 137 5.09 19.78 -8.43
N GLY A 138 4.39 20.86 -8.81
CA GLY A 138 5.01 22.19 -8.92
C GLY A 138 6.05 22.28 -10.05
N PHE A 139 6.19 23.44 -10.67
CA PHE A 139 7.11 23.61 -11.80
C PHE A 139 8.50 24.10 -11.38
N LEU A 140 8.58 24.91 -10.31
CA LEU A 140 9.83 25.49 -9.84
C LEU A 140 10.41 24.63 -8.71
N PRO A 141 11.74 24.54 -8.55
CA PRO A 141 12.37 23.74 -7.50
C PRO A 141 11.81 24.03 -6.09
N PHE A 142 11.53 25.29 -5.78
CA PHE A 142 11.00 25.72 -4.48
C PHE A 142 9.48 25.57 -4.35
N SER A 143 8.77 25.31 -5.44
CA SER A 143 7.33 25.03 -5.42
C SER A 143 7.02 23.54 -5.52
N LYS A 144 8.06 22.68 -5.57
CA LYS A 144 7.87 21.24 -5.53
C LYS A 144 7.34 20.82 -4.17
N THR A 145 6.22 20.11 -4.21
CA THR A 145 5.60 19.57 -3.00
C THR A 145 6.29 18.28 -2.58
N LEU A 146 6.48 17.37 -3.53
CA LEU A 146 7.18 16.10 -3.34
C LEU A 146 8.66 16.27 -3.72
N PRO A 147 9.62 15.98 -2.80
CA PRO A 147 11.05 16.06 -3.09
C PRO A 147 11.49 15.11 -4.22
N GLU A 148 12.49 15.53 -5.00
CA GLU A 148 13.00 14.72 -6.12
C GLU A 148 13.63 13.40 -5.66
N ASN A 149 14.27 13.41 -4.49
CA ASN A 149 14.92 12.25 -3.90
C ASN A 149 13.95 11.38 -3.07
N ALA A 150 12.68 11.73 -2.95
CA ALA A 150 11.71 10.86 -2.29
C ALA A 150 11.47 9.60 -3.15
N ARG A 151 11.50 8.41 -2.55
CA ARG A 151 11.28 7.13 -3.24
C ARG A 151 9.96 6.51 -2.81
N GLU A 152 9.07 6.30 -3.77
CA GLU A 152 7.75 5.69 -3.56
C GLU A 152 7.89 4.24 -3.08
N ARG A 153 7.08 3.85 -2.10
CA ARG A 153 7.06 2.49 -1.56
C ARG A 153 5.65 1.94 -1.54
N TYR A 154 5.53 0.65 -1.89
CA TYR A 154 4.28 -0.06 -1.75
C TYR A 154 3.99 -0.29 -0.26
N PHE A 155 3.01 0.41 0.27
CA PHE A 155 2.44 0.14 1.58
C PHE A 155 0.92 0.07 1.45
N GLN A 156 0.27 -0.53 2.43
CA GLN A 156 -1.20 -0.58 2.45
C GLN A 156 -1.77 0.82 2.63
N THR A 157 -2.19 1.41 1.51
CA THR A 157 -2.90 2.69 1.46
C THR A 157 -4.37 2.43 1.18
N VAL A 158 -5.22 3.01 2.00
CA VAL A 158 -6.68 2.92 1.84
C VAL A 158 -7.23 4.34 1.84
N SER A 159 -8.01 4.67 0.82
CA SER A 159 -8.77 5.92 0.79
C SER A 159 -10.18 5.66 0.28
N ASP A 160 -11.16 6.30 0.88
CA ASP A 160 -12.56 6.30 0.46
C ASP A 160 -12.94 7.53 -0.39
N GLY A 161 -11.97 8.40 -0.73
CA GLY A 161 -12.20 9.64 -1.45
C GLY A 161 -11.16 9.95 -2.54
N SER A 162 -11.13 11.20 -2.99
CA SER A 162 -10.20 11.72 -4.01
C SER A 162 -8.81 12.02 -3.49
N LEU A 163 -8.61 11.99 -2.16
CA LEU A 163 -7.33 12.24 -1.53
C LEU A 163 -6.67 10.90 -1.19
N ILE A 164 -5.56 10.59 -1.85
CA ILE A 164 -4.90 9.28 -1.73
C ILE A 164 -3.60 9.47 -0.94
N PRO A 165 -3.41 8.81 0.21
CA PRO A 165 -2.14 8.85 0.92
C PRO A 165 -1.12 7.92 0.25
N VAL A 166 0.13 8.37 0.14
CA VAL A 166 1.22 7.61 -0.51
C VAL A 166 2.47 7.67 0.37
N CYS A 167 3.10 6.53 0.59
CA CYS A 167 4.27 6.39 1.46
C CYS A 167 5.59 6.56 0.69
N PHE A 168 6.57 7.19 1.33
CA PHE A 168 7.88 7.47 0.77
C PHE A 168 9.02 7.19 1.75
N GLU A 169 10.15 6.84 1.18
CA GLU A 169 11.46 7.03 1.81
C GLU A 169 12.10 8.31 1.31
N LYS A 170 12.94 8.93 2.13
CA LYS A 170 13.70 10.12 1.75
C LYS A 170 15.03 10.13 2.51
N ASP A 171 16.09 10.51 1.80
CA ASP A 171 17.48 10.60 2.28
C ASP A 171 18.13 9.24 2.64
N VAL A 172 17.38 8.31 3.23
CA VAL A 172 17.79 6.96 3.62
C VAL A 172 16.82 5.94 3.03
N TYR A 173 17.34 4.87 2.39
CA TYR A 173 16.55 3.92 1.60
C TYR A 173 16.78 2.47 2.05
N TYR A 174 16.07 2.05 3.09
CA TYR A 174 16.08 0.69 3.64
C TYR A 174 14.79 -0.10 3.36
N GLY A 175 13.91 0.42 2.51
CA GLY A 175 12.56 -0.14 2.30
C GLY A 175 11.60 0.17 3.46
N LEU A 176 11.87 1.21 4.24
CA LEU A 176 11.14 1.59 5.44
C LEU A 176 10.61 3.02 5.31
N SER A 177 9.36 3.17 4.87
CA SER A 177 8.73 4.48 4.71
C SER A 177 8.63 5.25 6.02
N ARG A 178 9.00 6.53 5.99
CA ARG A 178 8.94 7.46 7.13
C ARG A 178 8.29 8.79 6.77
N CYS A 179 8.14 9.05 5.47
CA CYS A 179 7.43 10.20 4.95
C CYS A 179 6.18 9.74 4.22
N PHE A 180 5.23 10.64 4.05
CA PHE A 180 4.06 10.44 3.21
C PHE A 180 3.73 11.71 2.42
N ALA A 181 2.99 11.54 1.33
CA ALA A 181 2.39 12.63 0.58
C ALA A 181 0.89 12.37 0.39
N LEU A 182 0.14 13.44 0.19
CA LEU A 182 -1.27 13.35 -0.20
C LEU A 182 -1.43 13.72 -1.66
N LEU A 183 -2.04 12.82 -2.43
CA LEU A 183 -2.36 13.00 -3.84
C LEU A 183 -3.82 13.39 -3.98
N ASP A 184 -4.09 14.59 -4.51
CA ASP A 184 -5.43 15.03 -4.89
C ASP A 184 -5.71 14.57 -6.32
N PHE A 185 -6.67 13.67 -6.46
CA PHE A 185 -7.01 12.98 -7.70
C PHE A 185 -8.45 13.28 -8.13
N ASP A 186 -8.60 13.93 -9.29
CA ASP A 186 -9.89 14.23 -9.91
C ASP A 186 -9.97 13.54 -11.29
N PRO A 187 -10.58 12.34 -11.37
CA PRO A 187 -10.69 11.61 -12.63
C PRO A 187 -11.62 12.30 -13.63
N VAL A 188 -12.58 13.12 -13.19
CA VAL A 188 -13.51 13.84 -14.08
C VAL A 188 -12.77 14.95 -14.82
N LYS A 189 -11.92 15.70 -14.10
CA LYS A 189 -11.07 16.73 -14.70
C LYS A 189 -9.77 16.17 -15.31
N LYS A 190 -9.49 14.89 -15.11
CA LYS A 190 -8.21 14.24 -15.47
C LYS A 190 -7.01 14.97 -14.86
N GLU A 191 -7.15 15.34 -13.59
CA GLU A 191 -6.12 16.05 -12.86
C GLU A 191 -5.63 15.25 -11.66
N ALA A 192 -4.33 15.26 -11.44
CA ALA A 192 -3.70 14.73 -10.25
C ALA A 192 -2.63 15.72 -9.77
N LYS A 193 -2.53 15.95 -8.45
CA LYS A 193 -1.47 16.80 -7.88
C LYS A 193 -1.10 16.42 -6.46
N TRP A 194 0.20 16.50 -6.16
CA TRP A 194 0.68 16.40 -4.79
C TRP A 194 0.26 17.64 -3.99
N LYS A 195 -0.25 17.45 -2.77
CA LYS A 195 -0.76 18.51 -1.88
C LYS A 195 0.19 18.85 -0.74
N CYS A 196 0.79 17.83 -0.15
CA CYS A 196 1.76 17.98 0.92
C CYS A 196 2.76 16.82 0.87
N PHE A 197 3.85 16.99 1.60
CA PHE A 197 4.83 15.96 1.92
C PHE A 197 5.22 16.15 3.39
N SER A 198 5.09 15.11 4.20
CA SER A 198 5.18 15.24 5.66
C SER A 198 5.67 13.95 6.32
N GLU A 199 6.03 14.09 7.60
CA GLU A 199 6.49 13.02 8.48
C GLU A 199 5.63 13.03 9.74
N ILE A 200 5.41 11.88 10.39
CA ILE A 200 4.62 11.83 11.62
C ILE A 200 5.44 12.45 12.77
N GLU A 201 4.83 13.34 13.55
CA GLU A 201 5.45 13.96 14.73
C GLU A 201 5.70 12.92 15.83
N LYS A 202 6.93 12.41 15.92
CA LYS A 202 7.25 11.33 16.88
C LYS A 202 7.07 11.71 18.35
N ASN A 203 7.25 12.99 18.69
CA ASN A 203 7.21 13.47 20.07
C ASN A 203 5.83 13.29 20.74
N ALA A 204 4.80 12.96 19.96
CA ALA A 204 3.48 12.62 20.48
C ALA A 204 3.39 11.19 21.07
N PHE A 205 4.32 10.31 20.72
CA PHE A 205 4.38 8.94 21.23
C PHE A 205 5.20 8.88 22.52
N THR A 206 4.72 8.10 23.49
CA THR A 206 5.35 7.95 24.81
C THR A 206 6.72 7.29 24.73
N HIS A 207 6.89 6.37 23.79
CA HIS A 207 8.08 5.52 23.67
C HIS A 207 9.01 5.92 22.52
N HIS A 208 8.91 7.16 22.02
CA HIS A 208 9.77 7.66 20.95
C HIS A 208 11.25 7.69 21.36
N ASP A 209 12.16 7.39 20.43
CA ASP A 209 13.60 7.50 20.68
C ASP A 209 14.10 8.93 20.43
N GLU A 210 14.45 9.64 21.51
CA GLU A 210 15.06 10.98 21.45
C GLU A 210 16.47 11.00 20.85
N ARG A 211 17.16 9.85 20.78
CA ARG A 211 18.56 9.76 20.31
C ARG A 211 18.67 9.81 18.79
N THR A 212 17.62 9.42 18.06
CA THR A 212 17.56 9.52 16.61
C THR A 212 16.81 10.79 16.17
N LYS A 213 17.01 11.23 14.94
CA LYS A 213 16.18 12.26 14.29
C LYS A 213 15.11 11.66 13.39
N ASP A 214 15.14 10.34 13.20
CA ASP A 214 14.22 9.65 12.31
C ASP A 214 12.79 9.79 12.80
N ALA A 215 11.88 10.00 11.86
CA ALA A 215 10.46 9.87 12.09
C ALA A 215 10.07 8.38 12.24
N PRO A 216 8.92 8.10 12.84
CA PRO A 216 8.43 6.73 12.98
C PRO A 216 8.16 6.13 11.61
N LYS A 217 8.40 4.82 11.45
CA LYS A 217 8.06 4.09 10.24
C LYS A 217 6.55 4.12 10.03
N ILE A 218 6.12 4.13 8.77
CA ILE A 218 4.72 4.12 8.39
C ILE A 218 4.43 2.77 7.75
N ASP A 219 3.73 1.89 8.47
CA ASP A 219 3.39 0.56 7.93
C ASP A 219 2.01 0.55 7.24
N SER A 220 1.12 1.50 7.57
CA SER A 220 -0.13 1.69 6.85
C SER A 220 -0.66 3.11 7.00
N LEU A 221 -1.31 3.60 5.94
CA LEU A 221 -2.02 4.87 5.90
C LEU A 221 -3.46 4.65 5.45
N LYS A 222 -4.39 5.28 6.15
CA LYS A 222 -5.82 5.21 5.79
C LYS A 222 -6.49 6.56 5.90
N ILE A 223 -7.19 6.96 4.85
CA ILE A 223 -8.16 8.05 4.89
C ILE A 223 -9.56 7.41 4.89
N ALA A 224 -10.36 7.78 5.88
CA ALA A 224 -11.74 7.35 5.98
C ALA A 224 -12.60 8.44 6.63
N ASN A 225 -13.75 8.76 6.04
CA ASN A 225 -14.66 9.81 6.52
C ASN A 225 -13.92 11.15 6.80
N ASP A 226 -13.06 11.58 5.87
CA ASP A 226 -12.20 12.78 6.00
C ASP A 226 -11.21 12.75 7.17
N GLU A 227 -11.03 11.61 7.83
CA GLU A 227 -10.07 11.40 8.90
C GLU A 227 -8.88 10.59 8.42
N PHE A 228 -7.69 11.00 8.83
CA PHE A 228 -6.44 10.41 8.40
C PHE A 228 -5.80 9.63 9.55
N TYR A 229 -5.52 8.36 9.30
CA TYR A 229 -4.99 7.41 10.27
C TYR A 229 -3.66 6.85 9.79
N ALA A 230 -2.74 6.67 10.72
CA ALA A 230 -1.46 6.05 10.48
C ALA A 230 -1.20 4.96 11.52
N PHE A 231 -0.75 3.80 11.04
CA PHE A 231 -0.15 2.79 11.88
C PHE A 231 1.37 2.86 11.74
N THR A 232 2.06 2.85 12.87
CA THR A 232 3.51 2.98 12.95
C THR A 232 4.13 1.92 13.85
N SER A 233 5.33 1.48 13.48
CA SER A 233 6.19 0.54 14.19
C SER A 233 7.46 1.18 14.78
N GLY A 234 7.35 2.48 15.11
CA GLY A 234 8.36 3.32 15.75
C GLY A 234 9.61 3.60 14.88
N GLU A 235 10.70 4.11 15.46
CA GLU A 235 11.81 4.67 14.67
C GLU A 235 12.84 3.62 14.25
N SER A 236 13.06 2.61 15.09
CA SER A 236 14.16 1.66 14.92
C SER A 236 14.10 0.90 13.59
N THR A 237 15.27 0.76 12.96
CA THR A 237 15.46 -0.10 11.78
C THR A 237 15.45 -1.59 12.13
N GLY A 238 15.71 -1.93 13.39
CA GLY A 238 15.61 -3.28 13.94
C GLY A 238 15.72 -3.27 15.46
N SER A 239 14.76 -3.90 16.13
CA SER A 239 14.73 -4.03 17.59
C SER A 239 14.72 -5.52 18.00
N VAL A 240 15.41 -5.85 19.08
CA VAL A 240 15.34 -7.21 19.66
C VAL A 240 14.01 -7.43 20.38
N ASN A 241 13.35 -6.35 20.79
CA ASN A 241 12.05 -6.37 21.47
C ASN A 241 10.90 -6.25 20.46
N LYS A 242 9.71 -6.71 20.84
CA LYS A 242 8.44 -6.56 20.08
C LYS A 242 8.57 -6.90 18.58
N TRP A 243 9.23 -8.02 18.26
CA TRP A 243 9.39 -8.51 16.89
C TRP A 243 10.09 -7.55 15.90
N GLY A 244 11.06 -6.74 16.35
CA GLY A 244 11.72 -5.77 15.46
C GLY A 244 11.31 -4.32 15.69
N MET A 245 10.36 -4.07 16.59
CA MET A 245 9.79 -2.75 16.89
C MET A 245 10.25 -2.22 18.26
N ASP A 246 10.45 -0.92 18.39
CA ASP A 246 10.62 -0.21 19.66
C ASP A 246 9.26 0.12 20.30
N TYR A 247 8.29 0.55 19.49
CA TYR A 247 6.88 0.62 19.85
C TYR A 247 5.99 0.43 18.62
N TYR A 248 4.68 0.30 18.86
CA TYR A 248 3.69 0.45 17.78
C TYR A 248 2.54 1.34 18.23
N ALA A 249 1.96 2.07 17.30
CA ALA A 249 0.82 2.94 17.58
C ALA A 249 -0.13 3.05 16.38
N LEU A 250 -1.41 3.24 16.69
CA LEU A 250 -2.42 3.70 15.74
C LEU A 250 -2.83 5.11 16.15
N ALA A 251 -2.63 6.06 15.26
CA ALA A 251 -2.91 7.46 15.52
C ALA A 251 -3.77 8.09 14.42
N LYS A 252 -4.60 9.04 14.83
CA LYS A 252 -5.21 10.01 13.93
C LYS A 252 -4.23 11.16 13.74
N ILE A 253 -3.91 11.49 12.50
CA ILE A 253 -2.92 12.51 12.15
C ILE A 253 -3.54 13.62 11.29
N SER A 254 -2.84 14.76 11.19
CA SER A 254 -3.14 15.81 10.22
C SER A 254 -2.37 15.58 8.91
N PRO A 255 -2.72 16.29 7.82
CA PRO A 255 -1.94 16.30 6.58
C PRO A 255 -0.47 16.69 6.75
N GLU A 256 -0.16 17.47 7.79
CA GLU A 256 1.19 17.91 8.16
C GLU A 256 1.93 16.89 9.04
N GLY A 257 1.28 15.77 9.40
CA GLY A 257 1.86 14.71 10.22
C GLY A 257 1.71 14.91 11.74
N LYS A 258 0.98 15.94 12.17
CA LYS A 258 0.69 16.17 13.59
C LYS A 258 -0.26 15.10 14.13
N VAL A 259 0.11 14.47 15.24
CA VAL A 259 -0.76 13.51 15.94
C VAL A 259 -1.88 14.28 16.65
N LYS A 260 -3.13 14.02 16.24
CA LYS A 260 -4.34 14.61 16.84
C LYS A 260 -4.86 13.76 18.00
N GLU A 261 -4.77 12.44 17.86
CA GLU A 261 -5.29 11.47 18.82
C GLU A 261 -4.54 10.14 18.69
N LYS A 262 -4.23 9.49 19.81
CA LYS A 262 -3.68 8.13 19.84
C LYS A 262 -4.81 7.17 20.19
N LEU A 263 -5.16 6.30 19.24
CA LEU A 263 -6.21 5.30 19.41
C LEU A 263 -5.68 4.03 20.07
N LEU A 264 -4.41 3.74 19.82
CA LEU A 264 -3.67 2.61 20.39
C LEU A 264 -2.19 3.00 20.48
N GLU A 265 -1.53 2.62 21.57
CA GLU A 265 -0.08 2.68 21.69
C GLU A 265 0.36 1.47 22.54
N SER A 266 1.44 0.81 22.13
CA SER A 266 1.98 -0.34 22.87
C SER A 266 2.48 0.10 24.25
N GLU A 267 2.16 -0.65 25.30
CA GLU A 267 2.82 -0.52 26.60
C GLU A 267 4.29 -0.97 26.51
N GLN A 268 5.11 -0.58 27.50
CA GLN A 268 6.56 -0.80 27.49
C GLN A 268 6.93 -2.28 27.38
#